data_AF-A0A6N6N5E8-F1
#
_entry.id   AF-A0A6N6N5E8-F1
#
_cell.length_a   1.000
_cell.length_b   1.000
_cell.length_c   1.000
_cell.angle_alpha   90.00
_cell.angle_beta   90.00
_cell.angle_gamma   90.00
#
_symmetry.space_group_name_H-M   'P 1'
#
loop_
_entity.id
_entity.type
_entity.pdbx_description
1 polymer ?
#
loop_
_entity_poly.entity_id
_entity_poly.type
_entity_poly.pdbx_seq_one_letter_code
_entity_poly.pdbx_strand_id
1 'polypeptide(L)'
;MSAQPRGRQLQPLTALFLPFYMQEPTPDYQLLGDQIGGLFYENWRARQMFPIFEFAAGQTFRGRNNAIAMARSRGADLVVVGFVPHMISGSNLGDTDISLQVKIYETRTGALLFDMAQAGRIEFRGSRDWIVVSHEQRMPSSPLFKLVRSMADDMAVPVQSWLPTPGTPLPYANNTEEIVKGMTKTQPGTPPPGNTQATGQSRQTGTNADEKPLTDSSTLERDLKDEATAQQGVSLNILFDVDKDVIRPTSYPLLDSLGQALLSPELKGKSVMVAGHTDSDADAQYNLKLSKRRAEAVKRYLVAKFQIAPERITTVGYGKSNPVAPNDTPKNKQRNRRVEVRVLK
;
A
#
# COMPACT_ATOMS: atom_id res chain seq x y z
N MET A 1 20.50 -10.68 -0.55
CA MET A 1 20.60 -9.53 0.39
C MET A 1 19.21 -8.98 0.60
N SER A 2 18.72 -8.91 1.84
CA SER A 2 17.42 -8.29 2.15
C SER A 2 17.58 -6.76 2.10
N ALA A 3 16.78 -6.10 1.28
CA ALA A 3 16.67 -4.65 1.32
C ALA A 3 15.69 -4.29 2.44
N GLN A 4 16.10 -3.40 3.34
CA GLN A 4 15.23 -2.85 4.37
C GLN A 4 15.35 -1.33 4.38
N PRO A 5 14.24 -0.60 4.60
CA PRO A 5 14.27 0.86 4.69
C PRO A 5 15.18 1.32 5.84
N ARG A 6 16.02 2.33 5.59
CA ARG A 6 16.85 2.97 6.62
C ARG A 6 16.19 4.26 7.12
N GLY A 7 16.06 4.39 8.44
CA GLY A 7 15.46 5.56 9.07
C GLY A 7 13.92 5.53 9.06
N ARG A 8 13.30 6.30 9.95
CA ARG A 8 11.84 6.33 10.08
C ARG A 8 11.24 7.28 9.04
N GLN A 9 10.28 6.78 8.26
CA GLN A 9 9.46 7.61 7.40
C GLN A 9 8.50 8.44 8.26
N LEU A 10 8.51 9.76 8.07
CA LEU A 10 7.69 10.69 8.87
C LEU A 10 6.38 11.05 8.16
N GLN A 11 6.31 10.90 6.83
CA GLN A 11 5.12 11.16 6.05
C GLN A 11 4.37 9.86 5.68
N PRO A 12 3.04 9.88 5.69
CA PRO A 12 2.23 8.70 5.41
C PRO A 12 2.21 8.40 3.90
N LEU A 13 2.83 7.27 3.52
CA LEU A 13 2.94 6.81 2.13
C LEU A 13 1.72 5.98 1.72
N THR A 14 1.32 6.07 0.48
CA THR A 14 0.24 5.25 -0.10
C THR A 14 0.84 4.10 -0.88
N ALA A 15 0.10 3.00 -0.95
CA ALA A 15 0.59 1.80 -1.60
C ALA A 15 -0.49 1.18 -2.48
N LEU A 16 -0.09 0.85 -3.71
CA LEU A 16 -0.81 -0.11 -4.55
C LEU A 16 -0.23 -1.49 -4.27
N PHE A 17 -1.09 -2.45 -3.92
CA PHE A 17 -0.69 -3.83 -3.74
C PHE A 17 -1.21 -4.69 -4.89
N LEU A 18 -0.28 -5.36 -5.56
CA LEU A 18 -0.60 -6.31 -6.61
C LEU A 18 -0.85 -7.72 -6.03
N PRO A 19 -1.70 -8.52 -6.68
CA PRO A 19 -1.80 -9.95 -6.42
C PRO A 19 -0.43 -10.64 -6.48
N PHE A 20 -0.28 -11.72 -5.73
CA PHE A 20 0.97 -12.46 -5.72
C PHE A 20 1.24 -13.09 -7.08
N TYR A 21 2.47 -12.97 -7.54
CA TYR A 21 2.94 -13.60 -8.77
C TYR A 21 3.45 -15.01 -8.46
N MET A 22 2.78 -16.02 -9.02
CA MET A 22 3.23 -17.41 -8.95
C MET A 22 4.39 -17.62 -9.93
N GLN A 23 5.54 -18.07 -9.43
CA GLN A 23 6.69 -18.35 -10.30
C GLN A 23 6.64 -19.78 -10.85
N GLU A 24 5.95 -20.68 -10.17
CA GLU A 24 5.70 -22.03 -10.62
C GLU A 24 4.40 -22.09 -11.46
N PRO A 25 4.41 -22.81 -12.60
CA PRO A 25 3.23 -22.97 -13.43
C PRO A 25 2.19 -23.81 -12.71
N THR A 26 1.05 -23.19 -12.39
CA THR A 26 -0.13 -23.85 -11.78
C THR A 26 -1.39 -23.50 -12.59
N PRO A 27 -2.36 -24.42 -12.77
CA PRO A 27 -3.54 -24.18 -13.61
C PRO A 27 -4.37 -22.94 -13.24
N ASP A 28 -4.34 -22.54 -11.96
CA ASP A 28 -5.13 -21.43 -11.40
C ASP A 28 -4.27 -20.32 -10.77
N TYR A 29 -3.08 -20.08 -11.33
CA TYR A 29 -2.10 -19.18 -10.72
C TYR A 29 -2.61 -17.75 -10.43
N GLN A 30 -3.52 -17.21 -11.27
CA GLN A 30 -4.12 -15.89 -11.05
C GLN A 30 -5.06 -15.88 -9.84
N LEU A 31 -5.95 -16.87 -9.74
CA LEU A 31 -6.90 -16.98 -8.64
C LEU A 31 -6.17 -17.22 -7.31
N LEU A 32 -5.15 -18.07 -7.31
CA LEU A 32 -4.32 -18.33 -6.14
C LEU A 32 -3.51 -17.09 -5.74
N GLY A 33 -2.93 -16.38 -6.71
CA GLY A 33 -2.24 -15.11 -6.48
C GLY A 33 -3.14 -14.03 -5.87
N ASP A 34 -4.39 -13.93 -6.34
CA ASP A 34 -5.43 -13.05 -5.78
C ASP A 34 -5.82 -13.45 -4.36
N GLN A 35 -5.96 -14.75 -4.07
CA GLN A 35 -6.29 -15.23 -2.72
C GLN A 35 -5.15 -14.97 -1.71
N ILE A 36 -3.91 -15.33 -2.07
CA ILE A 36 -2.72 -15.10 -1.22
C ILE A 36 -2.50 -13.59 -1.02
N GLY A 37 -2.57 -12.82 -2.12
CA GLY A 37 -2.47 -11.36 -2.07
C GLY A 37 -3.58 -10.72 -1.24
N GLY A 38 -4.82 -11.20 -1.38
CA GLY A 38 -5.94 -10.76 -0.58
C GLY A 38 -5.70 -10.95 0.92
N LEU A 39 -5.12 -12.07 1.35
CA LEU A 39 -4.83 -12.30 2.77
C LEU A 39 -3.76 -11.36 3.31
N PHE A 40 -2.69 -11.13 2.56
CA PHE A 40 -1.67 -10.14 2.90
C PHE A 40 -2.27 -8.74 2.98
N TYR A 41 -3.11 -8.40 1.99
CA TYR A 41 -3.75 -7.11 1.90
C TYR A 41 -4.61 -6.85 3.13
N GLU A 42 -5.48 -7.80 3.45
CA GLU A 42 -6.38 -7.74 4.60
C GLU A 42 -5.62 -7.65 5.92
N ASN A 43 -4.54 -8.42 6.07
CA ASN A 43 -3.68 -8.37 7.26
C ASN A 43 -3.03 -6.99 7.45
N TRP A 44 -2.35 -6.49 6.42
CA TRP A 44 -1.62 -5.23 6.45
C TRP A 44 -2.56 -4.02 6.54
N ARG A 45 -3.74 -4.13 5.92
CA ARG A 45 -4.82 -3.14 6.03
C ARG A 45 -5.39 -3.06 7.43
N ALA A 46 -5.60 -4.20 8.10
CA ALA A 46 -6.06 -4.24 9.49
C ALA A 46 -5.07 -3.57 10.45
N ARG A 47 -3.77 -3.62 10.11
CA ARG A 47 -2.69 -2.91 10.82
C ARG A 47 -2.58 -1.43 10.45
N GLN A 48 -3.38 -0.95 9.50
CA GLN A 48 -3.40 0.43 9.02
C GLN A 48 -2.02 0.95 8.60
N MET A 49 -1.22 0.09 7.94
CA MET A 49 0.16 0.42 7.57
C MET A 49 0.24 1.64 6.64
N PHE A 50 -0.73 1.76 5.72
CA PHE A 50 -0.82 2.88 4.79
C PHE A 50 -2.19 3.55 4.92
N PRO A 51 -2.28 4.90 4.87
CA PRO A 51 -3.55 5.64 4.86
C PRO A 51 -4.45 5.25 3.69
N ILE A 52 -3.85 5.03 2.51
CA ILE A 52 -4.48 4.48 1.33
C ILE A 52 -3.69 3.25 0.95
N PHE A 53 -4.36 2.11 1.06
CA PHE A 53 -3.84 0.83 0.62
C PHE A 53 -4.86 0.21 -0.32
N GLU A 54 -4.51 0.13 -1.60
CA GLU A 54 -5.40 -0.41 -2.63
C GLU A 54 -4.93 -1.78 -3.07
N PHE A 55 -5.84 -2.75 -3.16
CA PHE A 55 -5.56 -4.05 -3.74
C PHE A 55 -6.04 -4.12 -5.19
N ALA A 56 -5.11 -4.36 -6.11
CA ALA A 56 -5.38 -4.44 -7.54
C ALA A 56 -5.82 -5.86 -7.96
N ALA A 57 -6.92 -6.36 -7.38
CA ALA A 57 -7.43 -7.71 -7.66
C ALA A 57 -7.60 -7.97 -9.17
N GLY A 58 -7.24 -9.18 -9.61
CA GLY A 58 -7.30 -9.60 -11.01
C GLY A 58 -6.22 -8.99 -11.91
N GLN A 59 -5.31 -8.16 -11.36
CA GLN A 59 -4.14 -7.69 -12.11
C GLN A 59 -2.99 -8.69 -11.99
N THR A 60 -2.29 -8.96 -13.09
CA THR A 60 -1.10 -9.80 -13.08
C THR A 60 0.16 -8.95 -13.06
N PHE A 61 1.15 -9.33 -12.26
CA PHE A 61 2.47 -8.72 -12.33
C PHE A 61 3.10 -9.00 -13.70
N ARG A 62 3.35 -7.95 -14.50
CA ARG A 62 3.97 -8.02 -15.83
C ARG A 62 5.39 -7.44 -15.83
N GLY A 63 6.07 -7.51 -14.68
CA GLY A 63 7.38 -6.93 -14.48
C GLY A 63 7.37 -5.58 -13.75
N ARG A 64 8.54 -5.20 -13.23
CA ARG A 64 8.73 -4.06 -12.33
C ARG A 64 8.22 -2.75 -12.93
N ASN A 65 8.59 -2.45 -14.17
CA ASN A 65 8.25 -1.17 -14.80
C ASN A 65 6.74 -1.02 -15.02
N ASN A 66 6.04 -2.11 -15.36
CA ASN A 66 4.59 -2.10 -15.50
C ASN A 66 3.89 -1.89 -14.15
N ALA A 67 4.36 -2.57 -13.09
CA ALA A 67 3.85 -2.39 -11.74
C ALA A 67 4.00 -0.95 -11.24
N ILE A 68 5.18 -0.34 -11.47
CA ILE A 68 5.44 1.07 -11.13
C ILE A 68 4.54 2.01 -11.93
N ALA A 69 4.40 1.79 -13.24
CA ALA A 69 3.53 2.61 -14.09
C ALA A 69 2.06 2.53 -13.65
N MET A 70 1.59 1.34 -13.28
CA MET A 70 0.24 1.14 -12.76
C MET A 70 0.04 1.89 -11.44
N ALA A 71 0.95 1.74 -10.48
CA ALA A 71 0.89 2.45 -9.20
C ALA A 71 0.92 3.97 -9.38
N ARG A 72 1.76 4.48 -10.30
CA ARG A 72 1.80 5.90 -10.65
C ARG A 72 0.48 6.39 -11.22
N SER A 73 -0.15 5.62 -12.11
CA SER A 73 -1.46 5.97 -12.70
C SER A 73 -2.59 6.03 -11.65
N ARG A 74 -2.43 5.32 -10.54
CA ARG A 74 -3.35 5.33 -9.38
C ARG A 74 -2.93 6.32 -8.29
N GLY A 75 -1.88 7.10 -8.51
CA GLY A 75 -1.39 8.08 -7.54
C GLY A 75 -0.79 7.47 -6.28
N ALA A 76 -0.30 6.22 -6.34
CA ALA A 76 0.34 5.56 -5.21
C ALA A 76 1.84 5.92 -5.10
N ASP A 77 2.31 6.17 -3.88
CA ASP A 77 3.72 6.47 -3.59
C ASP A 77 4.61 5.21 -3.69
N LEU A 78 4.01 4.05 -3.39
CA LEU A 78 4.66 2.75 -3.35
C LEU A 78 3.88 1.73 -4.19
N VAL A 79 4.61 0.74 -4.73
CA VAL A 79 4.01 -0.50 -5.23
C VAL A 79 4.57 -1.69 -4.46
N VAL A 80 3.66 -2.48 -3.91
CA VAL A 80 3.95 -3.73 -3.21
C VAL A 80 3.67 -4.88 -4.17
N VAL A 81 4.62 -5.79 -4.30
CA VAL A 81 4.51 -6.97 -5.16
C VAL A 81 4.90 -8.20 -4.36
N GLY A 82 4.01 -9.18 -4.33
CA GLY A 82 4.27 -10.50 -3.76
C GLY A 82 4.70 -11.49 -4.83
N PHE A 83 5.57 -12.42 -4.47
CA PHE A 83 6.01 -13.54 -5.30
C PHE A 83 5.83 -14.83 -4.49
N VAL A 84 5.42 -15.90 -5.17
CA VAL A 84 5.39 -17.26 -4.62
C VAL A 84 6.40 -18.08 -5.42
N PRO A 85 7.65 -18.21 -4.93
CA PRO A 85 8.67 -18.99 -5.62
C PRO A 85 8.38 -20.49 -5.62
N HIS A 86 7.74 -20.99 -4.56
CA HIS A 86 7.48 -22.42 -4.37
C HIS A 86 6.22 -22.62 -3.52
N MET A 87 5.38 -23.58 -3.89
CA MET A 87 4.22 -23.97 -3.08
C MET A 87 3.80 -25.43 -3.27
N ILE A 88 3.62 -26.13 -2.15
CA ILE A 88 2.97 -27.44 -2.07
C ILE A 88 1.79 -27.32 -1.11
N SER A 89 0.58 -27.66 -1.57
CA SER A 89 -0.62 -27.66 -0.74
C SER A 89 -1.15 -29.08 -0.55
N GLY A 90 -0.82 -29.70 0.58
CA GLY A 90 -1.27 -31.05 0.93
C GLY A 90 -2.71 -31.12 1.48
N SER A 91 -3.43 -29.99 1.55
CA SER A 91 -4.79 -29.93 2.09
C SER A 91 -4.86 -30.56 3.51
N ASN A 92 -5.80 -31.47 3.76
CA ASN A 92 -5.95 -32.20 5.02
C ASN A 92 -5.27 -33.58 5.00
N LEU A 93 -4.58 -33.94 3.92
CA LEU A 93 -4.11 -35.31 3.67
C LEU A 93 -2.59 -35.39 3.45
N GLY A 94 -1.89 -34.25 3.48
CA GLY A 94 -0.45 -34.20 3.26
C GLY A 94 0.18 -32.91 3.74
N ASP A 95 1.50 -32.85 3.63
CA ASP A 95 2.30 -31.71 4.05
C ASP A 95 1.97 -30.46 3.22
N THR A 96 2.02 -29.30 3.88
CA THR A 96 1.85 -28.01 3.22
C THR A 96 3.13 -27.19 3.39
N ASP A 97 3.73 -26.78 2.28
CA ASP A 97 4.94 -25.98 2.21
C ASP A 97 4.69 -24.75 1.34
N ILE A 98 5.12 -23.57 1.77
CA ILE A 98 5.06 -22.38 0.93
C ILE A 98 6.26 -21.49 1.17
N SER A 99 6.76 -20.89 0.08
CA SER A 99 7.73 -19.79 0.11
C SER A 99 7.07 -18.54 -0.47
N LEU A 100 7.24 -17.42 0.21
CA LEU A 100 6.72 -16.11 -0.17
C LEU A 100 7.85 -15.09 -0.19
N GLN A 101 7.81 -14.15 -1.13
CA GLN A 101 8.69 -12.99 -1.15
C GLN A 101 7.88 -11.72 -1.39
N VAL A 102 8.11 -10.68 -0.60
CA VAL A 102 7.46 -9.38 -0.76
C VAL A 102 8.51 -8.34 -1.09
N LYS A 103 8.22 -7.55 -2.14
CA LYS A 103 9.05 -6.43 -2.57
C LYS A 103 8.24 -5.14 -2.57
N ILE A 104 8.84 -4.07 -2.08
CA ILE A 104 8.25 -2.72 -2.12
C ILE A 104 9.15 -1.81 -2.94
N TYR A 105 8.58 -1.20 -3.98
CA TYR A 105 9.27 -0.24 -4.83
C TYR A 105 8.71 1.16 -4.63
N GLU A 106 9.59 2.16 -4.65
CA GLU A 106 9.19 3.56 -4.78
C GLU A 106 8.71 3.83 -6.21
N THR A 107 7.52 4.41 -6.40
CA THR A 107 6.97 4.62 -7.75
C THR A 107 7.64 5.74 -8.54
N ARG A 108 8.38 6.61 -7.85
CA ARG A 108 9.11 7.75 -8.43
C ARG A 108 10.38 7.30 -9.13
N THR A 109 11.32 6.74 -8.37
CA THR A 109 12.65 6.32 -8.88
C THR A 109 12.65 4.87 -9.35
N GLY A 110 11.66 4.07 -8.93
CA GLY A 110 11.70 2.61 -9.09
C GLY A 110 12.65 1.91 -8.14
N ALA A 111 13.19 2.62 -7.13
CA ALA A 111 14.08 2.04 -6.14
C ALA A 111 13.38 0.94 -5.34
N LEU A 112 14.10 -0.17 -5.11
CA LEU A 112 13.68 -1.24 -4.21
C LEU A 112 13.94 -0.78 -2.76
N LEU A 113 12.87 -0.56 -2.00
CA LEU A 113 12.93 -0.09 -0.62
C LEU A 113 12.88 -1.25 0.38
N PHE A 114 12.21 -2.34 0.02
CA PHE A 114 12.04 -3.51 0.87
C PHE A 114 12.06 -4.79 0.04
N ASP A 115 12.78 -5.80 0.52
CA ASP A 115 12.80 -7.15 -0.03
C ASP A 115 12.95 -8.15 1.12
N MET A 116 11.92 -8.96 1.33
CA MET A 116 11.90 -10.00 2.35
C MET A 116 11.29 -11.27 1.79
N ALA A 117 11.95 -12.39 2.05
CA ALA A 117 11.46 -13.73 1.73
C ALA A 117 11.28 -14.54 3.01
N GLN A 118 10.24 -15.37 3.05
CA GLN A 118 9.98 -16.34 4.11
C GLN A 118 9.46 -17.64 3.54
N ALA A 119 9.75 -18.73 4.25
CA ALA A 119 9.23 -20.04 3.95
C ALA A 119 8.67 -20.68 5.22
N GLY A 120 7.72 -21.60 5.05
CA GLY A 120 7.08 -22.26 6.16
C GLY A 120 6.45 -23.58 5.73
N ARG A 121 6.40 -24.50 6.68
CA ARG A 121 5.91 -25.87 6.51
C ARG A 121 4.94 -26.22 7.63
N ILE A 122 3.88 -26.95 7.29
CA ILE A 122 3.05 -27.68 8.25
C ILE A 122 3.05 -29.14 7.80
N GLU A 123 3.62 -30.00 8.64
CA GLU A 123 3.58 -31.45 8.44
C GLU A 123 2.19 -32.01 8.75
N PHE A 124 1.71 -32.91 7.92
CA PHE A 124 0.54 -33.69 8.23
C PHE A 124 0.89 -34.72 9.32
N ARG A 125 0.17 -34.65 10.45
CA ARG A 125 0.21 -35.69 11.47
C ARG A 125 -1.08 -36.48 11.39
N GLY A 126 -1.00 -37.70 10.86
CA GLY A 126 -2.14 -38.63 10.90
C GLY A 126 -2.59 -38.89 12.34
N SER A 127 -3.90 -39.03 12.56
CA SER A 127 -4.43 -39.43 13.87
C SER A 127 -3.82 -40.77 14.24
N ARG A 128 -3.09 -40.84 15.36
CA ARG A 128 -2.78 -42.10 16.02
C ARG A 128 -3.86 -42.31 17.06
N ASP A 129 -4.92 -43.00 16.66
CA ASP A 129 -6.04 -43.34 17.54
C ASP A 129 -5.54 -44.24 18.68
N TRP A 130 -5.60 -43.71 19.90
CA TRP A 130 -5.87 -44.51 21.09
C TRP A 130 -7.03 -43.83 21.80
N ILE A 131 -8.10 -44.60 22.09
CA ILE A 131 -9.29 -44.09 22.75
C ILE A 131 -8.96 -43.87 24.23
N VAL A 132 -8.61 -42.64 24.60
CA VAL A 132 -8.93 -42.03 25.89
C VAL A 132 -9.25 -40.56 25.59
N VAL A 133 -10.53 -40.20 25.60
CA VAL A 133 -11.11 -38.85 25.41
C VAL A 133 -10.26 -37.89 24.54
N SER A 134 -10.47 -37.94 23.22
CA SER A 134 -9.81 -37.03 22.29
C SER A 134 -10.54 -35.68 22.21
N HIS A 135 -9.83 -34.58 22.50
CA HIS A 135 -10.23 -33.26 22.06
C HIS A 135 -9.74 -33.06 20.62
N GLU A 136 -10.62 -33.24 19.63
CA GLU A 136 -10.32 -32.99 18.21
C GLU A 136 -9.94 -31.51 18.02
N GLN A 137 -8.65 -31.20 17.92
CA GLN A 137 -8.22 -29.95 17.32
C GLN A 137 -8.32 -30.11 15.80
N ARG A 138 -9.53 -30.03 15.24
CA ARG A 138 -9.72 -29.93 13.80
C ARG A 138 -8.85 -28.78 13.31
N MET A 139 -7.92 -29.05 12.40
CA MET A 139 -7.11 -28.00 11.82
C MET A 139 -8.05 -26.86 11.36
N PRO A 140 -7.75 -25.58 11.71
CA PRO A 140 -8.38 -24.44 11.06
C PRO A 140 -8.40 -24.68 9.55
N SER A 141 -9.53 -24.34 8.93
CA SER A 141 -10.03 -24.89 7.65
C SER A 141 -9.08 -24.93 6.45
N SER A 142 -7.89 -24.30 6.49
CA SER A 142 -6.74 -24.77 5.69
C SER A 142 -5.37 -24.43 6.33
N PRO A 143 -4.38 -25.36 6.31
CA PRO A 143 -3.00 -25.11 6.77
C PRO A 143 -2.28 -24.00 5.99
N LEU A 144 -2.52 -23.92 4.68
CA LEU A 144 -1.97 -22.90 3.80
C LEU A 144 -2.35 -21.50 4.27
N PHE A 145 -3.64 -21.29 4.57
CA PHE A 145 -4.12 -19.98 5.06
C PHE A 145 -3.44 -19.56 6.36
N LYS A 146 -3.13 -20.52 7.25
CA LYS A 146 -2.40 -20.24 8.49
C LYS A 146 -0.96 -19.82 8.24
N LEU A 147 -0.25 -20.52 7.36
CA LEU A 147 1.12 -20.15 6.97
C LEU A 147 1.15 -18.76 6.34
N VAL A 148 0.29 -18.50 5.36
CA VAL A 148 0.20 -17.20 4.67
C VAL A 148 -0.09 -16.06 5.66
N ARG A 149 -1.04 -16.25 6.59
CA ARG A 149 -1.35 -15.23 7.61
C ARG A 149 -0.19 -14.98 8.57
N SER A 150 0.45 -16.05 9.04
CA SER A 150 1.62 -15.94 9.92
C SER A 150 2.77 -15.19 9.25
N MET A 151 3.02 -15.48 7.97
CA MET A 151 4.03 -14.77 7.18
C MET A 151 3.65 -13.31 6.94
N ALA A 152 2.38 -13.03 6.63
CA ALA A 152 1.90 -11.66 6.47
C ALA A 152 2.10 -10.85 7.76
N ASP A 153 1.81 -11.45 8.92
CA ASP A 153 2.01 -10.84 10.23
C ASP A 153 3.49 -10.53 10.50
N ASP A 154 4.39 -11.46 10.20
CA ASP A 154 5.83 -11.28 10.44
C ASP A 154 6.45 -10.28 9.46
N MET A 155 6.11 -10.37 8.17
CA MET A 155 6.56 -9.42 7.14
C MET A 155 6.03 -7.99 7.35
N ALA A 156 4.93 -7.83 8.09
CA ALA A 156 4.42 -6.50 8.44
C ALA A 156 5.33 -5.76 9.44
N VAL A 157 6.00 -6.49 10.35
CA VAL A 157 6.79 -5.90 11.45
C VAL A 157 7.89 -4.94 10.96
N PRO A 158 8.79 -5.33 10.04
CA PRO A 158 9.85 -4.43 9.57
C PRO A 158 9.30 -3.28 8.71
N VAL A 159 8.19 -3.48 8.01
CA VAL A 159 7.55 -2.41 7.22
C VAL A 159 6.85 -1.40 8.14
N GLN A 160 6.21 -1.87 9.21
CA GLN A 160 5.53 -1.01 10.18
C GLN A 160 6.51 -0.19 11.04
N SER A 161 7.70 -0.72 11.33
CA SER A 161 8.74 0.03 12.03
C SER A 161 9.32 1.17 11.18
N TRP A 162 9.31 1.01 9.86
CA TRP A 162 9.68 2.05 8.90
C TRP A 162 8.60 3.15 8.80
N LEU A 163 7.32 2.80 8.87
CA LEU A 163 6.20 3.71 8.65
C LEU A 163 5.81 4.53 9.91
N PRO A 164 5.06 5.63 9.74
CA PRO A 164 4.44 6.34 10.87
C PRO A 164 3.55 5.41 11.71
N THR A 165 3.42 5.67 13.03
CA THR A 165 2.58 4.82 13.89
C THR A 165 1.13 4.89 13.40
N PRO A 166 0.43 3.74 13.23
CA PRO A 166 -1.00 3.70 12.92
C PRO A 166 -1.82 4.61 13.82
N GLY A 167 -2.72 5.39 13.23
CA GLY A 167 -3.58 6.32 13.97
C GLY A 167 -2.88 7.57 14.54
N THR A 168 -1.58 7.76 14.27
CA THR A 168 -0.93 9.06 14.47
C THR A 168 -1.78 10.11 13.76
N PRO A 169 -2.23 11.17 14.45
CA PRO A 169 -2.99 12.22 13.81
C PRO A 169 -2.22 12.69 12.59
N LEU A 170 -2.76 12.40 11.41
CA LEU A 170 -2.34 13.06 10.19
C LEU A 170 -2.44 14.54 10.52
N PRO A 171 -1.40 15.36 10.28
CA PRO A 171 -1.52 16.79 10.51
C PRO A 171 -2.65 17.27 9.60
N TYR A 172 -3.84 17.41 10.18
CA TYR A 172 -4.98 18.01 9.49
C TYR A 172 -4.55 19.44 9.32
N ALA A 173 -4.22 19.79 8.08
CA ALA A 173 -3.99 21.17 7.77
C ALA A 173 -5.33 21.89 7.94
N ASN A 174 -5.41 22.78 8.91
CA ASN A 174 -6.63 23.52 9.23
C ASN A 174 -6.67 24.88 8.55
N ASN A 175 -5.59 25.25 7.86
CA ASN A 175 -5.41 26.52 7.16
C ASN A 175 -4.59 26.34 5.87
N THR A 176 -4.66 27.33 4.98
CA THR A 176 -3.99 27.32 3.67
C THR A 176 -2.48 27.07 3.77
N GLU A 177 -1.81 27.68 4.76
CA GLU A 177 -0.35 27.55 4.93
C GLU A 177 0.07 26.14 5.33
N GLU A 178 -0.68 25.48 6.21
CA GLU A 178 -0.47 24.08 6.57
C GLU A 178 -0.76 23.16 5.38
N ILE A 179 -1.75 23.49 4.54
CA ILE A 179 -2.07 22.73 3.33
C ILE A 179 -0.89 22.84 2.35
N VAL A 180 -0.46 24.06 2.05
CA VAL A 180 0.70 24.30 1.16
C VAL A 180 1.95 23.65 1.73
N LYS A 181 2.25 23.79 3.02
CA LYS A 181 3.43 23.19 3.67
C LYS A 181 3.40 21.66 3.65
N GLY A 182 2.24 21.04 3.90
CA GLY A 182 2.05 19.59 3.79
C GLY A 182 2.16 19.10 2.35
N MET A 183 1.76 19.95 1.39
CA MET A 183 1.85 19.70 -0.06
C MET A 183 3.17 20.18 -0.70
N THR A 184 4.16 20.70 0.06
CA THR A 184 5.44 21.26 -0.47
C THR A 184 6.70 20.84 0.28
N LYS A 185 6.62 20.22 1.48
CA LYS A 185 7.83 19.77 2.21
C LYS A 185 8.49 18.54 1.55
N THR A 186 9.74 18.71 1.14
CA THR A 186 10.65 17.65 0.68
C THR A 186 11.25 16.91 1.89
N GLN A 187 11.08 15.59 2.01
CA GLN A 187 11.97 14.78 2.85
C GLN A 187 13.16 14.28 2.01
N PRO A 188 14.36 14.14 2.61
CA PRO A 188 15.50 13.54 1.94
C PRO A 188 15.11 12.14 1.48
N GLY A 189 15.25 11.87 0.18
CA GLY A 189 15.17 10.51 -0.32
C GLY A 189 16.20 9.66 0.43
N THR A 190 15.78 8.50 0.91
CA THR A 190 16.72 7.51 1.45
C THR A 190 17.76 7.26 0.36
N PRO A 191 19.07 7.46 0.62
CA PRO A 191 20.08 7.16 -0.38
C PRO A 191 19.91 5.69 -0.79
N PRO A 192 20.01 5.36 -2.10
CA PRO A 192 20.10 3.96 -2.50
C PRO A 192 21.23 3.29 -1.72
N PRO A 193 21.12 2.01 -1.34
CA PRO A 193 22.18 1.33 -0.62
C PRO A 193 23.48 1.42 -1.44
N GLY A 194 24.37 2.30 -0.99
CA GLY A 194 25.71 2.45 -1.53
C GLY A 194 26.48 1.16 -1.31
N ASN A 195 27.13 0.71 -2.38
CA ASN A 195 27.91 -0.50 -2.42
C ASN A 195 29.20 -0.28 -1.59
N THR A 196 29.15 -0.54 -0.28
CA THR A 196 30.36 -0.50 0.55
C THR A 196 31.19 -1.75 0.26
N GLN A 197 32.19 -1.59 -0.59
CA GLN A 197 33.28 -2.55 -0.76
C GLN A 197 33.98 -2.74 0.59
N ALA A 198 33.77 -3.89 1.22
CA ALA A 198 34.64 -4.38 2.26
C ALA A 198 35.87 -5.03 1.60
N THR A 199 36.99 -4.33 1.65
CA THR A 199 38.33 -4.89 1.37
C THR A 199 38.67 -5.94 2.43
N GLY A 200 38.85 -7.20 2.00
CA GLY A 200 39.37 -8.29 2.81
C GLY A 200 39.62 -9.52 1.94
N GLN A 201 40.89 -9.85 1.75
CA GLN A 201 41.42 -10.71 0.69
C GLN A 201 41.12 -12.22 0.84
N SER A 202 40.79 -12.82 -0.31
CA SER A 202 41.28 -14.10 -0.87
C SER A 202 41.35 -15.39 -0.03
N ARG A 203 40.64 -16.43 -0.52
CA ARG A 203 41.28 -17.65 -1.06
C ARG A 203 40.36 -18.41 -2.01
N GLN A 204 40.88 -18.66 -3.21
CA GLN A 204 40.28 -19.42 -4.32
C GLN A 204 40.49 -20.93 -4.16
N THR A 205 39.56 -21.72 -4.71
CA THR A 205 39.72 -22.93 -5.57
C THR A 205 38.30 -23.47 -5.85
N GLY A 206 37.69 -23.25 -7.04
CA GLY A 206 37.71 -24.12 -8.24
C GLY A 206 36.73 -25.31 -8.08
N THR A 207 35.74 -25.65 -8.93
CA THR A 207 35.43 -25.40 -10.36
C THR A 207 33.97 -25.81 -10.72
N ASN A 208 33.35 -25.02 -11.63
CA ASN A 208 32.34 -25.31 -12.70
C ASN A 208 30.94 -25.91 -12.40
N ALA A 209 29.87 -25.16 -12.72
CA ALA A 209 29.16 -25.22 -14.04
C ALA A 209 27.97 -24.23 -14.12
N ASP A 210 27.90 -23.48 -15.23
CA ASP A 210 26.77 -22.78 -15.87
C ASP A 210 25.75 -21.97 -15.05
N GLU A 211 26.05 -20.68 -14.84
CA GLU A 211 25.02 -19.62 -14.87
C GLU A 211 25.56 -18.38 -15.60
N LYS A 212 24.77 -17.86 -16.53
CA LYS A 212 25.09 -16.70 -17.37
C LYS A 212 24.72 -15.42 -16.61
N PRO A 213 25.65 -14.51 -16.26
CA PRO A 213 25.30 -13.30 -15.50
C PRO A 213 24.77 -12.20 -16.41
N LEU A 214 23.71 -11.53 -15.95
CA LEU A 214 23.20 -10.28 -16.50
C LEU A 214 24.12 -9.12 -16.07
N THR A 215 25.00 -8.68 -16.96
CA THR A 215 25.54 -7.30 -16.99
C THR A 215 24.54 -6.45 -17.81
N ASP A 216 24.29 -5.17 -17.54
CA ASP A 216 25.24 -4.12 -17.17
C ASP A 216 24.48 -2.98 -16.46
N SER A 217 24.75 -2.78 -15.17
CA SER A 217 24.15 -1.74 -14.33
C SER A 217 24.91 -0.41 -14.37
N SER A 218 26.05 -0.35 -15.07
CA SER A 218 27.02 0.75 -14.93
C SER A 218 26.77 1.94 -15.87
N THR A 219 25.96 1.75 -16.92
CA THR A 219 25.72 2.79 -17.95
C THR A 219 24.48 3.66 -17.68
N LEU A 220 23.62 3.29 -16.73
CA LEU A 220 22.40 4.04 -16.37
C LEU A 220 22.59 5.00 -15.16
N GLU A 221 23.73 4.93 -14.47
CA GLU A 221 23.97 5.70 -13.23
C GLU A 221 24.34 7.17 -13.45
N ARG A 222 24.65 7.59 -14.69
CA ARG A 222 25.09 8.97 -14.98
C ARG A 222 23.94 9.95 -15.27
N ASP A 223 22.75 9.47 -15.61
CA ASP A 223 21.61 10.33 -15.98
C ASP A 223 20.66 10.61 -14.80
N LEU A 224 20.93 10.08 -13.61
CA LEU A 224 20.01 10.11 -12.45
C LEU A 224 20.38 11.14 -11.37
N LYS A 225 21.28 12.09 -11.67
CA LYS A 225 21.82 13.00 -10.65
C LYS A 225 21.00 14.25 -10.35
N ASP A 226 19.97 14.55 -11.15
CA ASP A 226 19.07 15.66 -10.89
C ASP A 226 17.62 15.17 -10.73
N GLU A 227 16.92 15.71 -9.74
CA GLU A 227 15.50 15.47 -9.37
C GLU A 227 15.17 14.43 -8.29
N ALA A 228 15.80 14.59 -7.11
CA ALA A 228 15.28 14.04 -5.86
C ALA A 228 14.25 14.98 -5.19
N THR A 229 12.95 14.83 -5.48
CA THR A 229 11.87 15.42 -4.63
C THR A 229 10.70 14.46 -4.39
N ALA A 230 10.47 14.07 -3.12
CA ALA A 230 9.39 13.19 -2.65
C ALA A 230 7.98 13.78 -2.88
N GLN A 231 6.96 12.92 -3.02
CA GLN A 231 5.55 13.28 -3.29
C GLN A 231 4.79 13.63 -2.00
N GLN A 232 3.85 14.58 -2.07
CA GLN A 232 3.33 15.36 -0.94
C GLN A 232 1.80 15.30 -0.88
N GLY A 233 1.20 15.13 0.31
CA GLY A 233 -0.25 14.95 0.47
C GLY A 233 -0.78 15.42 1.82
N VAL A 234 -2.05 15.85 1.85
CA VAL A 234 -2.73 16.42 3.03
C VAL A 234 -4.11 15.77 3.23
N SER A 235 -4.38 15.29 4.44
CA SER A 235 -5.72 14.79 4.79
C SER A 235 -6.58 15.93 5.33
N LEU A 236 -7.78 16.08 4.79
CA LEU A 236 -8.72 17.14 5.19
C LEU A 236 -9.96 16.52 5.85
N ASN A 237 -10.36 17.05 6.99
CA ASN A 237 -11.58 16.58 7.63
C ASN A 237 -12.81 17.29 7.05
N ILE A 238 -13.26 16.87 5.87
CA ILE A 238 -14.48 17.37 5.23
C ILE A 238 -15.66 16.55 5.75
N LEU A 239 -16.59 17.24 6.41
CA LEU A 239 -17.76 16.64 7.02
C LEU A 239 -18.93 16.60 6.04
N PHE A 240 -19.61 15.46 6.01
CA PHE A 240 -20.83 15.23 5.26
C PHE A 240 -21.95 14.83 6.22
N ASP A 241 -23.19 15.08 5.81
CA ASP A 241 -24.34 14.50 6.51
C ASP A 241 -24.37 12.97 6.35
N VAL A 242 -24.97 12.31 7.34
CA VAL A 242 -25.15 10.85 7.34
C VAL A 242 -25.90 10.47 6.07
N ASP A 243 -25.35 9.49 5.35
CA ASP A 243 -25.87 8.97 4.09
C ASP A 243 -26.02 9.98 2.92
N LYS A 244 -25.43 11.17 3.06
CA LYS A 244 -25.47 12.21 2.03
C LYS A 244 -24.09 12.52 1.46
N ASP A 245 -24.09 13.01 0.23
CA ASP A 245 -22.95 13.61 -0.48
C ASP A 245 -22.94 15.15 -0.39
N VAL A 246 -23.89 15.72 0.34
CA VAL A 246 -23.96 17.16 0.63
C VAL A 246 -22.90 17.53 1.68
N ILE A 247 -22.03 18.46 1.31
CA ILE A 247 -20.97 19.00 2.16
C ILE A 247 -21.61 19.86 3.26
N ARG A 248 -21.21 19.65 4.52
CA ARG A 248 -21.72 20.47 5.62
C ARG A 248 -21.18 21.90 5.54
N PRO A 249 -21.98 22.92 5.91
CA PRO A 249 -21.52 24.30 5.92
C PRO A 249 -20.25 24.54 6.73
N THR A 250 -20.06 23.79 7.82
CA THR A 250 -18.87 23.84 8.68
C THR A 250 -17.57 23.44 7.98
N SER A 251 -17.65 22.76 6.83
CA SER A 251 -16.48 22.35 6.04
C SER A 251 -16.13 23.29 4.90
N TYR A 252 -16.98 24.28 4.59
CA TYR A 252 -16.67 25.27 3.54
C TYR A 252 -15.40 26.09 3.82
N PRO A 253 -15.10 26.56 5.05
CA PRO A 253 -13.86 27.28 5.31
C PRO A 253 -12.60 26.45 5.00
N LEU A 254 -12.64 25.14 5.29
CA LEU A 254 -11.55 24.23 5.00
C LEU A 254 -11.40 23.98 3.49
N LEU A 255 -12.53 23.81 2.79
CA LEU A 255 -12.55 23.70 1.34
C LEU A 255 -12.09 24.98 0.64
N ASP A 256 -12.38 26.14 1.23
CA ASP A 256 -11.91 27.42 0.73
C ASP A 256 -10.40 27.54 0.87
N SER A 257 -9.88 27.11 2.02
CA SER A 257 -8.43 27.03 2.25
C SER A 257 -7.75 26.09 1.26
N LEU A 258 -8.37 24.93 0.96
CA LEU A 258 -7.88 24.02 -0.09
C LEU A 258 -7.91 24.69 -1.47
N GLY A 259 -9.02 25.33 -1.84
CA GLY A 259 -9.14 26.01 -3.13
C GLY A 259 -8.07 27.09 -3.32
N GLN A 260 -7.83 27.91 -2.29
CA GLN A 260 -6.75 28.90 -2.29
C GLN A 260 -5.36 28.24 -2.37
N ALA A 261 -5.13 27.16 -1.64
CA ALA A 261 -3.88 26.41 -1.72
C ALA A 261 -3.62 25.90 -3.15
N LEU A 262 -4.64 25.36 -3.84
CA LEU A 262 -4.48 24.86 -5.22
C LEU A 262 -4.26 25.94 -6.28
N LEU A 263 -4.56 27.20 -5.96
CA LEU A 263 -4.26 28.38 -6.77
C LEU A 263 -2.92 29.04 -6.41
N SER A 264 -2.32 28.67 -5.28
CA SER A 264 -1.01 29.18 -4.84
C SER A 264 0.06 28.93 -5.91
N PRO A 265 1.07 29.81 -6.04
CA PRO A 265 2.16 29.65 -7.00
C PRO A 265 2.83 28.27 -6.94
N GLU A 266 2.91 27.67 -5.75
CA GLU A 266 3.54 26.39 -5.48
C GLU A 266 2.76 25.19 -6.05
N LEU A 267 1.43 25.28 -6.06
CA LEU A 267 0.54 24.20 -6.51
C LEU A 267 -0.18 24.50 -7.83
N LYS A 268 0.01 25.70 -8.38
CA LYS A 268 -0.56 26.12 -9.65
C LYS A 268 -0.12 25.15 -10.76
N GLY A 269 -1.10 24.62 -11.50
CA GLY A 269 -0.87 23.66 -12.57
C GLY A 269 -0.66 22.20 -12.13
N LYS A 270 -0.55 21.90 -10.83
CA LYS A 270 -0.46 20.52 -10.35
C LYS A 270 -1.82 19.82 -10.40
N SER A 271 -1.83 18.54 -10.74
CA SER A 271 -3.02 17.70 -10.62
C SER A 271 -3.20 17.25 -9.16
N VAL A 272 -4.41 16.90 -8.76
CA VAL A 272 -4.73 16.41 -7.42
C VAL A 272 -5.70 15.25 -7.46
N MET A 273 -5.55 14.33 -6.51
CA MET A 273 -6.48 13.26 -6.23
C MET A 273 -7.29 13.61 -4.98
N VAL A 274 -8.61 13.48 -5.08
CA VAL A 274 -9.57 13.61 -3.98
C VAL A 274 -10.11 12.22 -3.68
N ALA A 275 -9.82 11.70 -2.50
CA ALA A 275 -10.14 10.36 -2.06
C ALA A 275 -11.23 10.39 -0.97
N GLY A 276 -12.40 9.81 -1.24
CA GLY A 276 -13.49 9.73 -0.27
C GLY A 276 -13.47 8.43 0.54
N HIS A 277 -13.84 8.52 1.83
CA HIS A 277 -13.96 7.39 2.75
C HIS A 277 -15.30 7.41 3.51
N THR A 278 -15.77 6.25 3.93
CA THR A 278 -17.00 6.08 4.73
C THR A 278 -16.74 5.30 6.01
N ASP A 279 -17.70 5.32 6.92
CA ASP A 279 -17.78 4.35 8.00
C ASP A 279 -18.28 2.98 7.50
N SER A 280 -18.43 2.02 8.41
CA SER A 280 -18.80 0.65 8.08
C SER A 280 -20.31 0.35 8.08
N ASP A 281 -21.18 1.36 8.24
CA ASP A 281 -22.60 1.13 8.57
C ASP A 281 -23.40 0.52 7.41
N ALA A 282 -23.06 0.87 6.17
CA ALA A 282 -23.69 0.31 4.97
C ALA A 282 -22.88 -0.83 4.32
N ASP A 283 -23.47 -1.51 3.32
CA ASP A 283 -22.76 -2.54 2.56
C ASP A 283 -21.57 -1.96 1.77
N ALA A 284 -20.66 -2.83 1.33
CA ALA A 284 -19.41 -2.42 0.71
C ALA A 284 -19.63 -1.69 -0.64
N GLN A 285 -20.56 -2.15 -1.47
CA GLN A 285 -20.84 -1.58 -2.78
C GLN A 285 -21.50 -0.21 -2.65
N TYR A 286 -22.43 -0.07 -1.70
CA TYR A 286 -23.06 1.20 -1.38
C TYR A 286 -22.05 2.23 -0.88
N ASN A 287 -21.21 1.85 0.08
CA ASN A 287 -20.17 2.73 0.63
C ASN A 287 -19.16 3.17 -0.44
N LEU A 288 -18.80 2.27 -1.36
CA LEU A 288 -17.93 2.61 -2.48
C LEU A 288 -18.55 3.73 -3.35
N LYS A 289 -19.82 3.58 -3.72
CA LYS A 289 -20.55 4.61 -4.49
C LYS A 289 -20.68 5.93 -3.70
N LEU A 290 -21.04 5.86 -2.42
CA LEU A 290 -21.20 7.05 -1.56
C LEU A 290 -19.88 7.82 -1.42
N SER A 291 -18.79 7.11 -1.16
CA SER A 291 -17.47 7.72 -1.02
C SER A 291 -17.01 8.43 -2.31
N LYS A 292 -17.30 7.84 -3.48
CA LYS A 292 -17.03 8.44 -4.78
C LYS A 292 -17.85 9.70 -5.00
N ARG A 293 -19.16 9.67 -4.72
CA ARG A 293 -20.03 10.86 -4.81
C ARG A 293 -19.56 12.00 -3.90
N ARG A 294 -19.06 11.69 -2.69
CA ARG A 294 -18.48 12.68 -1.77
C ARG A 294 -17.21 13.32 -2.33
N ALA A 295 -16.31 12.53 -2.92
CA ALA A 295 -15.13 13.06 -3.61
C ALA A 295 -15.53 13.93 -4.82
N GLU A 296 -16.55 13.52 -5.58
CA GLU A 296 -17.12 14.31 -6.69
C GLU A 296 -17.78 15.60 -6.21
N ALA A 297 -18.42 15.63 -5.04
CA ALA A 297 -18.97 16.84 -4.45
C ALA A 297 -17.86 17.87 -4.14
N VAL A 298 -16.74 17.41 -3.58
CA VAL A 298 -15.55 18.26 -3.34
C VAL A 298 -14.98 18.77 -4.65
N LYS A 299 -14.84 17.91 -5.67
CA LYS A 299 -14.42 18.34 -7.01
C LYS A 299 -15.35 19.42 -7.57
N ARG A 300 -16.67 19.21 -7.54
CA ARG A 300 -17.66 20.18 -8.01
C ARG A 300 -17.51 21.53 -7.30
N TYR A 301 -17.31 21.52 -5.99
CA TYR A 301 -17.09 22.74 -5.21
C TYR A 301 -15.84 23.51 -5.67
N LEU A 302 -14.72 22.81 -5.81
CA LEU A 302 -13.44 23.39 -6.23
C LEU A 302 -13.50 23.96 -7.66
N VAL A 303 -14.14 23.24 -8.58
CA VAL A 303 -14.36 23.71 -9.96
C VAL A 303 -15.26 24.93 -9.98
N ALA A 304 -16.40 24.90 -9.28
CA ALA A 304 -17.39 25.96 -9.33
C ALA A 304 -16.91 27.26 -8.68
N LYS A 305 -16.25 27.18 -7.51
CA LYS A 305 -15.87 28.36 -6.73
C LYS A 305 -14.49 28.91 -7.08
N PHE A 306 -13.52 28.01 -7.34
CA PHE A 306 -12.12 28.39 -7.55
C PHE A 306 -11.66 28.25 -9.01
N GLN A 307 -12.57 27.84 -9.91
CA GLN A 307 -12.28 27.71 -11.35
C GLN A 307 -11.09 26.80 -11.65
N ILE A 308 -10.87 25.79 -10.80
CA ILE A 308 -9.83 24.79 -11.01
C ILE A 308 -10.26 23.90 -12.17
N ALA A 309 -9.39 23.74 -13.17
CA ALA A 309 -9.65 22.89 -14.33
C ALA A 309 -10.06 21.47 -13.89
N PRO A 310 -11.22 20.93 -14.33
CA PRO A 310 -11.73 19.63 -13.89
C PRO A 310 -10.76 18.46 -14.13
N GLU A 311 -9.91 18.56 -15.14
CA GLU A 311 -8.91 17.56 -15.54
C GLU A 311 -7.77 17.48 -14.51
N ARG A 312 -7.52 18.57 -13.78
CA ARG A 312 -6.56 18.58 -12.66
C ARG A 312 -7.09 17.87 -11.43
N ILE A 313 -8.37 17.48 -11.36
CA ILE A 313 -8.95 16.87 -10.17
C ILE A 313 -9.44 15.45 -10.50
N THR A 314 -8.73 14.44 -10.02
CA THR A 314 -9.15 13.04 -10.05
C THR A 314 -9.89 12.69 -8.77
N THR A 315 -11.00 11.97 -8.86
CA THR A 315 -11.80 11.56 -7.69
C THR A 315 -11.82 10.06 -7.56
N VAL A 316 -11.52 9.56 -6.36
CA VAL A 316 -11.53 8.13 -6.03
C VAL A 316 -12.41 7.91 -4.81
N GLY A 317 -13.21 6.85 -4.83
CA GLY A 317 -13.98 6.40 -3.67
C GLY A 317 -13.37 5.13 -3.11
N TYR A 318 -12.98 5.11 -1.83
CA TYR A 318 -12.49 3.91 -1.16
C TYR A 318 -13.57 3.22 -0.32
N GLY A 319 -14.72 3.85 -0.13
CA GLY A 319 -15.77 3.34 0.75
C GLY A 319 -15.24 3.09 2.16
N LYS A 320 -15.58 1.93 2.71
CA LYS A 320 -15.20 1.52 4.07
C LYS A 320 -13.90 0.71 4.15
N SER A 321 -13.17 0.56 3.05
CA SER A 321 -12.00 -0.34 2.99
C SER A 321 -10.79 0.20 3.77
N ASN A 322 -10.68 1.52 3.93
CA ASN A 322 -9.52 2.18 4.55
C ASN A 322 -9.93 3.00 5.80
N PRO A 323 -10.34 2.37 6.92
CA PRO A 323 -10.68 3.07 8.16
C PRO A 323 -9.41 3.59 8.85
N VAL A 324 -9.47 4.80 9.42
CA VAL A 324 -8.39 5.41 10.24
C VAL A 324 -8.65 5.25 11.74
N ALA A 325 -9.83 4.77 12.11
CA ALA A 325 -10.21 4.44 13.49
C ALA A 325 -11.15 3.23 13.51
N PRO A 326 -11.27 2.49 14.63
CA PRO A 326 -12.24 1.40 14.77
C PRO A 326 -13.68 1.88 14.53
N ASN A 327 -14.56 1.11 13.89
CA ASN A 327 -15.94 1.55 13.64
C ASN A 327 -16.89 1.28 14.82
N ASP A 328 -16.39 1.38 16.05
CA ASP A 328 -17.08 1.01 17.29
C ASP A 328 -17.93 2.15 17.88
N THR A 329 -17.47 3.39 17.76
CA THR A 329 -18.07 4.57 18.39
C THR A 329 -18.48 5.62 17.35
N PRO A 330 -19.51 6.44 17.61
CA PRO A 330 -19.90 7.54 16.71
C PRO A 330 -18.75 8.49 16.39
N LYS A 331 -17.86 8.73 17.37
CA LYS A 331 -16.65 9.56 17.22
C LYS A 331 -15.68 8.94 16.22
N ASN A 332 -15.41 7.64 16.31
CA ASN A 332 -14.49 6.98 15.40
C ASN A 332 -15.09 6.81 14.00
N LYS A 333 -16.39 6.49 13.89
CA LYS A 333 -17.11 6.50 12.61
C LYS A 333 -17.02 7.86 11.92
N GLN A 334 -17.13 8.96 12.67
CA GLN A 334 -16.94 10.30 12.12
C GLN A 334 -15.52 10.52 11.57
N ARG A 335 -14.47 9.95 12.19
CA ARG A 335 -13.10 10.01 11.66
C ARG A 335 -12.95 9.22 10.35
N ASN A 336 -13.72 8.15 10.17
CA ASN A 336 -13.71 7.35 8.95
C ASN A 336 -14.48 8.01 7.79
N ARG A 337 -15.50 8.82 8.09
CA ARG A 337 -16.20 9.69 7.12
C ARG A 337 -15.36 10.93 6.77
N ARG A 338 -14.30 10.75 5.98
CA ARG A 338 -13.31 11.80 5.63
C ARG A 338 -13.04 11.90 4.13
N VAL A 339 -12.35 12.97 3.72
CA VAL A 339 -11.83 13.14 2.36
C VAL A 339 -10.34 13.48 2.39
N GLU A 340 -9.52 12.73 1.70
CA GLU A 340 -8.08 13.00 1.59
C GLU A 340 -7.77 13.69 0.26
N VAL A 341 -6.85 14.66 0.26
CA VAL A 341 -6.45 15.37 -0.97
C VAL A 341 -4.94 15.28 -1.15
N ARG A 342 -4.52 14.78 -2.31
CA ARG A 342 -3.10 14.55 -2.61
C ARG A 342 -2.72 15.21 -3.92
N VAL A 343 -1.49 15.70 -4.00
CA VAL A 343 -0.97 16.25 -5.26
C VAL A 343 -0.49 15.10 -6.14
N LEU A 344 -1.07 14.97 -7.32
CA LEU A 344 -0.60 14.11 -8.38
C LEU A 344 0.46 14.88 -9.17
N LYS A 345 1.67 14.33 -9.28
CA LYS A 345 2.73 14.91 -10.11
C LYS A 345 2.51 14.61 -11.58
#